data_AF-A0A834S617-F1
#
_entry.id   AF-A0A834S617-F1
#
_cell.length_a   1.000
_cell.length_b   1.000
_cell.length_c   1.000
_cell.angle_alpha   90.00
_cell.angle_beta   90.00
_cell.angle_gamma   90.00
#
_symmetry.space_group_name_H-M   'P 1'
#
loop_
_entity.id
_entity.type
_entity.pdbx_description
1 polymer ?
#
loop_
_entity_poly.entity_id
_entity_poly.type
_entity_poly.pdbx_seq_one_letter_code
_entity_poly.pdbx_strand_id
1 'polypeptide(L)'
;MSQIASKNIYELLGNDPELDPNRPADPPTRAIEKPVMRHGKRDGTDAPKPIPERNSHQTRAKQTDSANENAFRDRGVGSDKNRGRGSGAHCEHEKQAAHGWGGNDGDAELADEQAGEAIAHAEEKEASKSYTAYLAELAEKKLSLAPQNVRKPNEGSSKKFPEGTALAREEQEDFMAGSQGKAKRERARKEKVHVELDGDKMLAPPPLY
;
A
#
# COMPACT_ATOMS: atom_id res chain seq x y z
N MET A 1 -60.45 1.01 -63.15
CA MET A 1 -59.41 0.23 -62.44
C MET A 1 -58.20 1.14 -62.28
N SER A 2 -58.01 1.75 -61.10
CA SER A 2 -56.90 2.68 -60.85
C SER A 2 -55.57 1.89 -60.81
N GLN A 3 -54.62 2.22 -61.68
CA GLN A 3 -53.28 1.62 -61.67
C GLN A 3 -52.47 2.25 -60.52
N ILE A 4 -52.09 1.44 -59.53
CA ILE A 4 -51.25 1.86 -58.40
C ILE A 4 -49.80 1.97 -58.92
N ALA A 5 -49.29 3.21 -59.01
CA ALA A 5 -48.00 3.52 -59.63
C ALA A 5 -46.80 3.40 -58.66
N SER A 6 -47.01 3.23 -57.36
CA SER A 6 -45.95 3.07 -56.37
C SER A 6 -45.63 1.61 -56.08
N LYS A 7 -44.33 1.28 -56.09
CA LYS A 7 -43.82 -0.07 -55.78
C LYS A 7 -43.72 -0.33 -54.27
N ASN A 8 -43.83 0.72 -53.45
CA ASN A 8 -43.77 0.66 -52.00
C ASN A 8 -45.15 0.89 -51.39
N ILE A 9 -45.68 -0.10 -50.66
CA ILE A 9 -46.97 -0.05 -49.96
C ILE A 9 -47.01 1.14 -48.96
N TYR A 10 -45.85 1.53 -48.44
CA TYR A 10 -45.69 2.62 -47.48
C TYR A 10 -45.93 4.02 -48.06
N GLU A 11 -45.69 4.23 -49.37
CA GLU A 11 -46.01 5.50 -50.05
C GLU A 11 -47.53 5.71 -50.17
N LEU A 12 -48.31 4.63 -50.27
CA LEU A 12 -49.79 4.68 -50.28
C LEU A 12 -50.37 5.04 -48.90
N LEU A 13 -49.66 4.72 -47.83
CA LEU A 13 -50.07 5.01 -46.44
C LEU A 13 -49.66 6.41 -45.98
N GLY A 14 -49.00 7.20 -46.83
CA GLY A 14 -48.51 8.54 -46.48
C GLY A 14 -47.28 8.54 -45.55
N ASN A 15 -46.67 7.37 -45.33
CA ASN A 15 -45.40 7.23 -44.60
C ASN A 15 -44.23 7.43 -45.59
N ASP A 16 -44.17 8.61 -46.21
CA ASP A 16 -42.99 9.02 -46.98
C ASP A 16 -41.83 9.27 -46.01
N PRO A 17 -40.73 8.48 -46.06
CA PRO A 17 -39.59 8.64 -45.16
C PRO A 17 -38.91 10.01 -45.28
N GLU A 18 -39.08 10.72 -46.39
CA GLU A 18 -38.57 12.10 -46.56
C GLU A 18 -39.44 13.15 -45.84
N LEU A 19 -40.69 12.80 -45.50
CA LEU A 19 -41.63 13.65 -44.76
C LEU A 19 -41.76 13.25 -43.28
N ASP A 20 -40.99 12.26 -42.79
CA ASP A 20 -41.01 11.85 -41.38
C ASP A 20 -40.46 12.97 -40.47
N PRO A 21 -41.28 13.54 -39.58
CA PRO A 21 -40.86 14.59 -38.63
C PRO A 21 -39.79 14.12 -37.64
N ASN A 22 -39.64 12.80 -37.45
CA ASN A 22 -38.66 12.19 -36.57
C ASN A 22 -37.41 11.69 -37.31
N ARG A 23 -37.23 12.03 -38.59
CA ARG A 23 -36.03 11.65 -39.34
C ARG A 23 -34.78 12.17 -38.62
N PRO A 24 -33.80 11.30 -38.31
CA PRO A 24 -32.55 11.77 -37.75
C PRO A 24 -31.90 12.74 -38.74
N ALA A 25 -31.49 13.92 -38.25
CA ALA A 25 -30.80 14.89 -39.09
C ALA A 25 -29.59 14.25 -39.77
N ASP A 26 -29.38 14.58 -41.05
CA ASP A 26 -28.24 14.05 -41.80
C ASP A 26 -26.93 14.35 -41.07
N PRO A 27 -26.03 13.36 -40.96
CA PRO A 27 -24.77 13.55 -40.26
C PRO A 27 -23.99 14.69 -40.91
N PRO A 28 -23.18 15.44 -40.13
CA PRO A 28 -22.44 16.58 -40.67
C PRO A 28 -21.61 16.15 -41.88
N THR A 29 -21.84 16.81 -43.01
CA THR A 29 -21.07 16.59 -44.22
C THR A 29 -19.61 16.94 -43.94
N ARG A 30 -18.70 15.99 -44.20
CA ARG A 30 -17.21 16.05 -44.19
C ARG A 30 -16.56 17.24 -43.45
N ALA A 31 -15.62 16.96 -42.56
CA ALA A 31 -14.86 17.99 -41.85
C ALA A 31 -14.28 19.06 -42.80
N ILE A 32 -14.83 20.28 -42.72
CA ILE A 32 -14.28 21.45 -43.42
C ILE A 32 -13.12 21.95 -42.56
N GLU A 33 -11.90 21.69 -43.01
CA GLU A 33 -10.70 22.26 -42.37
C GLU A 33 -10.62 23.74 -42.73
N LYS A 34 -10.69 24.61 -41.72
CA LYS A 34 -10.46 26.05 -41.89
C LYS A 34 -8.93 26.26 -41.85
N PRO A 35 -8.26 26.57 -42.96
CA PRO A 35 -6.82 26.77 -42.94
C PRO A 35 -6.50 27.99 -42.09
N VAL A 36 -5.82 27.78 -40.97
CA VAL A 36 -5.30 28.86 -40.12
C VAL A 36 -3.90 29.20 -40.59
N MET A 37 -3.64 30.47 -40.89
CA MET A 37 -2.30 30.96 -41.17
C MET A 37 -1.44 30.85 -39.91
N ARG A 38 -0.66 29.77 -39.80
CA ARG A 38 0.32 29.58 -38.72
C ARG A 38 1.73 29.69 -39.29
N HIS A 39 2.61 30.37 -38.55
CA HIS A 39 4.03 30.40 -38.86
C HIS A 39 4.75 29.32 -38.04
N GLY A 40 5.61 28.54 -38.68
CA GLY A 40 6.30 27.42 -38.04
C GLY A 40 5.52 26.09 -38.04
N LYS A 41 6.24 25.02 -37.74
CA LYS A 41 5.74 23.63 -37.67
C LYS A 41 5.77 23.07 -36.24
N ARG A 42 6.06 23.91 -35.25
CA ARG A 42 6.16 23.51 -33.85
C ARG A 42 4.75 23.38 -33.28
N ASP A 43 4.50 22.29 -32.57
CA ASP A 43 3.31 22.15 -31.75
C ASP A 43 3.40 23.12 -30.57
N GLY A 44 2.62 24.20 -30.62
CA GLY A 44 2.61 25.19 -29.55
C GLY A 44 2.04 26.53 -30.01
N THR A 45 1.59 27.32 -29.05
CA THR A 45 1.26 28.73 -29.29
C THR A 45 2.56 29.48 -29.55
N ASP A 46 2.59 30.29 -30.59
CA ASP A 46 3.72 31.16 -30.92
C ASP A 46 3.91 32.34 -29.95
N ALA A 47 2.91 32.57 -29.10
CA ALA A 47 3.04 33.51 -28.01
C ALA A 47 4.07 33.01 -26.98
N PRO A 48 4.95 33.88 -26.47
CA PRO A 48 5.73 33.56 -25.28
C PRO A 48 4.74 33.19 -24.17
N LYS A 49 4.78 31.92 -23.73
CA LYS A 49 3.98 31.50 -22.59
C LYS A 49 4.38 32.41 -21.43
N PRO A 50 3.44 33.13 -20.79
CA PRO A 50 3.79 33.87 -19.59
C PRO A 50 4.42 32.86 -18.63
N ILE A 51 5.60 33.20 -18.09
CA ILE A 51 6.15 32.50 -16.93
C ILE A 51 5.00 32.43 -15.93
N PRO A 52 4.69 31.27 -15.33
CA PRO A 52 3.68 31.21 -14.31
C PRO A 52 4.18 32.03 -13.12
N GLU A 53 3.94 33.34 -13.15
CA GLU A 53 3.91 34.14 -11.94
C GLU A 53 2.91 33.41 -11.06
N ARG A 54 3.40 33.01 -9.88
CA ARG A 54 2.59 32.43 -8.83
C ARG A 54 1.67 33.54 -8.32
N ASN A 55 0.71 33.93 -9.14
CA ASN A 55 -0.42 34.74 -8.74
C ASN A 55 -1.18 33.88 -7.75
N SER A 56 -1.03 34.23 -6.48
CA SER A 56 -1.72 33.65 -5.32
C SER A 56 -3.25 33.74 -5.43
N HIS A 57 -3.78 34.35 -6.49
CA HIS A 57 -5.19 34.36 -6.88
C HIS A 57 -5.62 33.10 -7.63
N GLN A 58 -4.83 32.02 -7.63
CA GLN A 58 -5.19 30.72 -8.20
C GLN A 58 -6.07 29.86 -7.28
N THR A 59 -6.89 30.44 -6.41
CA THR A 59 -8.02 29.70 -5.85
C THR A 59 -9.17 29.70 -6.85
N ARG A 60 -9.17 28.66 -7.70
CA ARG A 60 -10.33 28.06 -8.37
C ARG A 60 -11.06 28.95 -9.37
N ALA A 61 -11.13 28.49 -10.63
CA ALA A 61 -11.89 29.13 -11.70
C ALA A 61 -13.27 29.57 -11.20
N LYS A 62 -13.44 30.90 -11.05
CA LYS A 62 -14.71 31.62 -10.93
C LYS A 62 -15.75 30.86 -10.08
N GLN A 63 -15.41 30.57 -8.83
CA GLN A 63 -16.40 30.09 -7.88
C GLN A 63 -17.46 31.18 -7.72
N THR A 64 -18.71 30.82 -7.94
CA THR A 64 -19.86 31.67 -7.62
C THR A 64 -20.07 31.70 -6.11
N ASP A 65 -20.81 32.69 -5.61
CA ASP A 65 -21.16 32.77 -4.18
C ASP A 65 -22.11 31.64 -3.72
N SER A 66 -22.60 30.83 -4.67
CA SER A 66 -23.47 29.68 -4.40
C SER A 66 -22.66 28.38 -4.29
N ALA A 67 -22.74 27.74 -3.13
CA ALA A 67 -22.12 26.43 -2.90
C ALA A 67 -22.69 25.36 -3.83
N ASN A 68 -24.01 25.37 -4.06
CA ASN A 68 -24.69 24.39 -4.90
C ASN A 68 -24.29 24.54 -6.38
N GLU A 69 -24.22 25.76 -6.91
CA GLU A 69 -23.80 26.00 -8.30
C GLU A 69 -22.36 25.53 -8.51
N ASN A 70 -21.47 25.81 -7.55
CA ASN A 70 -20.09 25.36 -7.62
C ASN A 70 -19.95 23.83 -7.59
N ALA A 71 -20.83 23.12 -6.88
CA ALA A 71 -20.83 21.66 -6.83
C ALA A 71 -21.17 21.04 -8.19
N PHE A 72 -22.10 21.62 -8.96
CA PHE A 72 -22.45 21.13 -10.31
C PHE A 72 -21.43 21.53 -11.38
N ARG A 73 -20.74 22.66 -11.21
CA ARG A 73 -19.70 23.12 -12.14
C ARG A 73 -18.37 22.41 -11.94
N ASP A 74 -18.17 21.79 -10.77
CA ASP A 74 -16.94 21.07 -10.47
C ASP A 74 -16.83 19.80 -11.33
N ARG A 75 -15.91 19.83 -12.30
CA ARG A 75 -15.62 18.68 -13.18
C ARG A 75 -14.80 17.59 -12.50
N GLY A 76 -14.26 17.85 -11.32
CA GLY A 76 -13.43 16.92 -10.56
C GLY A 76 -14.23 15.93 -9.70
N VAL A 77 -15.53 16.14 -9.56
CA VAL A 77 -16.45 15.32 -8.75
C VAL A 77 -17.43 14.55 -9.64
N GLY A 78 -18.20 13.63 -9.03
CA GLY A 78 -19.24 12.86 -9.71
C GLY A 78 -18.91 11.38 -9.92
N SER A 79 -19.95 10.58 -10.20
CA SER A 79 -19.83 9.12 -10.31
C SER A 79 -18.88 8.71 -11.44
N ASP A 80 -18.93 9.38 -12.60
CA ASP A 80 -18.04 9.05 -13.73
C ASP A 80 -16.56 9.24 -13.39
N LYS A 81 -16.24 10.27 -12.58
CA LYS A 81 -14.88 10.49 -12.06
C LYS A 81 -14.49 9.44 -11.02
N ASN A 82 -15.44 9.01 -10.19
CA ASN A 82 -15.20 7.97 -9.20
C ASN A 82 -15.02 6.60 -9.84
N ARG A 83 -15.76 6.25 -10.90
CA ARG A 83 -15.61 4.97 -11.61
C ARG A 83 -14.29 4.86 -12.38
N GLY A 84 -13.76 5.98 -12.89
CA GLY A 84 -12.45 6.02 -13.54
C GLY A 84 -11.28 5.96 -12.56
N ARG A 85 -11.50 6.25 -11.28
CA ARG A 85 -10.53 6.02 -10.21
C ARG A 85 -10.75 4.57 -9.77
N GLY A 86 -9.83 3.67 -10.11
CA GLY A 86 -9.96 2.24 -9.78
C GLY A 86 -10.35 2.01 -8.31
N SER A 87 -10.98 0.88 -8.02
CA SER A 87 -11.59 0.55 -6.72
C SER A 87 -10.63 0.51 -5.52
N GLY A 88 -9.35 0.82 -5.73
CA GLY A 88 -8.30 0.65 -4.73
C GLY A 88 -8.05 -0.83 -4.39
N ALA A 89 -8.68 -1.77 -5.11
CA ALA A 89 -8.25 -3.16 -5.11
C ALA A 89 -6.79 -3.15 -5.53
N HIS A 90 -5.93 -3.64 -4.65
CA HIS A 90 -4.50 -3.75 -4.88
C HIS A 90 -4.32 -4.58 -6.15
N CYS A 91 -4.06 -3.93 -7.28
CA CYS A 91 -3.34 -4.59 -8.35
C CYS A 91 -1.99 -4.89 -7.70
N GLU A 92 -1.79 -6.13 -7.26
CA GLU A 92 -0.54 -6.50 -6.60
C GLU A 92 0.59 -6.08 -7.52
N HIS A 93 1.43 -5.20 -7.00
CA HIS A 93 2.64 -4.80 -7.68
C HIS A 93 3.59 -5.99 -7.64
N GLU A 94 4.36 -6.27 -8.69
CA GLU A 94 5.27 -7.41 -8.77
C GLU A 94 6.19 -7.56 -7.53
N LYS A 95 6.67 -6.43 -7.00
CA LYS A 95 7.40 -6.37 -5.72
C LYS A 95 6.61 -6.90 -4.51
N GLN A 96 5.30 -6.65 -4.45
CA GLN A 96 4.43 -7.17 -3.39
C GLN A 96 4.25 -8.69 -3.50
N ALA A 97 4.10 -9.20 -4.73
CA ALA A 97 4.04 -10.64 -4.99
C ALA A 97 5.37 -11.33 -4.63
N ALA A 98 6.50 -10.75 -5.05
CA ALA A 98 7.84 -11.25 -4.75
C ALA A 98 8.14 -11.33 -3.24
N HIS A 99 7.62 -10.38 -2.44
CA HIS A 99 7.76 -10.44 -0.98
C HIS A 99 6.93 -11.55 -0.32
N GLY A 100 5.85 -12.01 -0.95
CA GLY A 100 4.99 -13.07 -0.40
C GLY A 100 5.39 -14.48 -0.82
N TRP A 101 5.95 -14.62 -2.02
CA TRP A 101 6.18 -15.92 -2.67
C TRP A 101 7.61 -16.16 -3.14
N GLY A 102 8.53 -15.22 -2.89
CA GLY A 102 9.86 -15.24 -3.47
C GLY A 102 9.90 -14.49 -4.81
N GLY A 103 11.02 -13.82 -5.09
CA GLY A 103 11.25 -13.17 -6.37
C GLY A 103 11.94 -14.12 -7.34
N ASN A 104 11.52 -14.15 -8.61
CA ASN A 104 12.13 -14.99 -9.65
C ASN A 104 13.47 -14.44 -10.20
N ASP A 105 14.10 -13.51 -9.47
CA ASP A 105 15.41 -12.99 -9.83
C ASP A 105 16.48 -14.00 -9.40
N GLY A 106 17.48 -14.26 -10.26
CA GLY A 106 18.48 -15.31 -10.01
C GLY A 106 19.27 -15.16 -8.69
N ASP A 107 19.43 -13.93 -8.18
CA ASP A 107 20.05 -13.68 -6.88
C ASP A 107 19.15 -14.07 -5.70
N ALA A 108 17.82 -13.93 -5.86
CA ALA A 108 16.85 -14.29 -4.82
C ALA A 108 16.71 -15.82 -4.71
N GLU A 109 16.65 -16.52 -5.84
CA GLU A 109 16.64 -17.99 -5.89
C GLU A 109 17.90 -18.59 -5.23
N LEU A 110 19.09 -18.03 -5.52
CA LEU A 110 20.35 -18.48 -4.91
C LEU A 110 20.40 -18.23 -3.39
N ALA A 111 19.81 -17.12 -2.92
CA ALA A 111 19.72 -16.84 -1.48
C ALA A 111 18.82 -17.84 -0.75
N ASP A 112 17.71 -18.24 -1.37
CA ASP A 112 16.79 -19.24 -0.82
C ASP A 112 17.43 -20.64 -0.80
N GLU A 113 18.20 -21.01 -1.84
CA GLU A 113 18.99 -22.27 -1.86
C GLU A 113 20.03 -22.31 -0.74
N GLN A 114 20.81 -21.24 -0.55
CA GLN A 114 21.82 -21.16 0.52
C GLN A 114 21.19 -21.18 1.91
N ALA A 115 20.06 -20.51 2.10
CA ALA A 115 19.32 -20.55 3.37
C ALA A 115 18.81 -21.96 3.66
N GLY A 116 18.30 -22.67 2.64
CA GLY A 116 17.88 -24.06 2.74
C GLY A 116 19.04 -24.99 3.12
N GLU A 117 20.20 -24.86 2.47
CA GLU A 117 21.40 -25.64 2.81
C GLU A 117 21.92 -25.34 4.22
N ALA A 118 21.90 -24.08 4.64
CA ALA A 118 22.31 -23.70 5.99
C ALA A 118 21.39 -24.31 7.06
N ILE A 119 20.08 -24.36 6.81
CA ILE A 119 19.11 -25.02 7.69
C ILE A 119 19.37 -26.54 7.71
N ALA A 120 19.55 -27.16 6.55
CA ALA A 120 19.84 -28.59 6.45
C ALA A 120 21.13 -28.96 7.19
N HIS A 121 22.20 -28.18 7.03
CA HIS A 121 23.45 -28.39 7.76
C HIS A 121 23.34 -28.10 9.26
N ALA A 122 22.47 -27.20 9.68
CA ALA A 122 22.20 -26.98 11.09
C ALA A 122 21.45 -28.16 11.72
N GLU A 123 20.45 -28.70 11.02
CA GLU A 123 19.71 -29.90 11.45
C GLU A 123 20.60 -31.16 11.46
N GLU A 124 21.49 -31.33 10.49
CA GLU A 124 22.44 -32.45 10.45
C GLU A 124 23.43 -32.42 11.62
N LYS A 125 23.90 -31.23 12.01
CA LYS A 125 24.79 -31.05 13.17
C LYS A 125 24.09 -31.41 14.48
N GLU A 126 22.83 -31.04 14.66
CA GLU A 126 22.01 -31.42 15.82
C GLU A 126 21.75 -32.94 15.91
N ALA A 127 21.63 -33.63 14.76
CA ALA A 127 21.42 -35.07 14.68
C ALA A 127 22.69 -35.92 14.95
N SER A 128 23.88 -35.30 15.02
CA SER A 128 25.17 -36.00 15.07
C SER A 128 25.69 -36.33 16.47
N LYS A 129 24.83 -36.41 17.49
CA LYS A 129 25.22 -37.02 18.78
C LYS A 129 25.36 -38.53 18.59
N SER A 130 26.60 -39.00 18.51
CA SER A 130 26.88 -40.44 18.41
C SER A 130 26.16 -41.21 19.53
N TYR A 131 25.62 -42.39 19.20
CA TYR A 131 24.85 -43.21 20.14
C TYR A 131 25.62 -43.49 21.45
N THR A 132 26.94 -43.56 21.38
CA THR A 132 27.85 -43.69 22.53
C THR A 132 27.83 -42.45 23.43
N ALA A 133 27.85 -41.24 22.86
CA ALA A 133 27.74 -39.99 23.61
C ALA A 133 26.37 -39.87 24.31
N TYR A 134 25.29 -40.30 23.64
CA TYR A 134 23.95 -40.33 24.24
C TYR A 134 23.86 -41.31 25.42
N LEU A 135 24.46 -42.51 25.30
CA LEU A 135 24.52 -43.47 26.40
C LEU A 135 25.33 -42.96 27.60
N ALA A 136 26.44 -42.25 27.34
CA ALA A 136 27.23 -41.62 28.38
C ALA A 136 26.45 -40.51 29.10
N GLU A 137 25.75 -39.65 28.36
CA GLU A 137 24.89 -38.60 28.93
C GLU A 137 23.74 -39.20 29.76
N LEU A 138 23.13 -40.29 29.29
CA LEU A 138 22.13 -41.04 30.06
C LEU A 138 22.71 -41.66 31.33
N ALA A 139 23.94 -42.16 31.28
CA ALA A 139 24.62 -42.74 32.44
C ALA A 139 24.96 -41.66 33.47
N GLU A 140 25.48 -40.51 33.04
CA GLU A 140 25.77 -39.37 33.91
C GLU A 140 24.50 -38.79 34.53
N LYS A 141 23.41 -38.65 33.75
CA LYS A 141 22.12 -38.20 34.28
C LYS A 141 21.56 -39.18 35.30
N LYS A 142 21.71 -40.49 35.08
CA LYS A 142 21.34 -41.53 36.06
C LYS A 142 22.24 -41.51 37.30
N LEU A 143 23.52 -41.19 37.16
CA LEU A 143 24.47 -41.08 38.26
C LEU A 143 24.21 -39.80 39.10
N SER A 144 23.82 -38.71 38.44
CA SER A 144 23.42 -37.45 39.07
C SER A 144 22.07 -37.57 39.80
N LEU A 145 21.13 -38.36 39.25
CA LEU A 145 19.88 -38.74 39.93
C LEU A 145 20.06 -39.88 40.96
N ALA A 146 21.24 -40.50 41.05
CA ALA A 146 21.47 -41.50 42.08
C ALA A 146 21.33 -40.83 43.46
N PRO A 147 20.60 -41.44 44.40
CA PRO A 147 20.23 -40.77 45.65
C PRO A 147 21.48 -40.42 46.45
N GLN A 148 21.87 -39.15 46.41
CA GLN A 148 23.03 -38.59 47.10
C GLN A 148 22.97 -38.75 48.63
N ASN A 149 21.82 -39.13 49.20
CA ASN A 149 21.70 -39.49 50.60
C ASN A 149 20.48 -40.39 50.84
N VAL A 150 20.63 -41.70 50.62
CA VAL A 150 19.66 -42.67 51.16
C VAL A 150 19.85 -42.74 52.67
N ARG A 151 18.91 -42.18 53.43
CA ARG A 151 18.87 -42.35 54.89
C ARG A 151 18.85 -43.84 55.22
N LYS A 152 19.81 -44.31 56.02
CA LYS A 152 19.86 -45.71 56.40
C LYS A 152 18.58 -46.06 57.19
N PRO A 153 17.90 -47.17 56.85
CA PRO A 153 16.67 -47.54 57.54
C PRO A 153 17.01 -47.89 59.00
N ASN A 154 16.28 -47.27 59.95
CA ASN A 154 16.42 -47.35 61.42
C ASN A 154 17.15 -46.18 62.15
N GLU A 155 17.08 -44.94 61.67
CA GLU A 155 17.29 -43.77 62.54
C GLU A 155 15.95 -43.14 62.91
N GLY A 156 15.18 -43.88 63.71
CA GLY A 156 14.15 -43.28 64.54
C GLY A 156 14.83 -42.47 65.65
N SER A 157 14.97 -41.16 65.48
CA SER A 157 15.48 -40.27 66.53
C SER A 157 14.76 -38.94 66.46
N SER A 158 14.22 -38.53 67.61
CA SER A 158 13.29 -37.41 67.89
C SER A 158 13.87 -36.01 67.69
N LYS A 159 14.81 -35.83 66.76
CA LYS A 159 15.34 -34.53 66.37
C LYS A 159 14.77 -34.12 65.01
N LYS A 160 14.28 -32.88 64.99
CA LYS A 160 13.58 -32.19 63.90
C LYS A 160 14.03 -32.68 62.51
N PHE A 161 13.05 -33.02 61.68
CA PHE A 161 13.23 -33.28 60.25
C PHE A 161 14.18 -32.21 59.66
N PRO A 162 15.21 -32.58 58.89
CA PRO A 162 16.01 -31.58 58.21
C PRO A 162 15.06 -30.85 57.28
N GLU A 163 14.97 -29.53 57.44
CA GLU A 163 14.29 -28.66 56.51
C GLU A 163 14.86 -28.99 55.14
N GLY A 164 14.01 -29.50 54.24
CA GLY A 164 14.42 -29.83 52.89
C GLY A 164 15.12 -28.62 52.29
N THR A 165 16.17 -28.86 51.52
CA THR A 165 16.86 -27.80 50.78
C THR A 165 15.81 -26.95 50.08
N ALA A 166 15.67 -25.71 50.53
CA ALA A 166 14.80 -24.76 49.88
C ALA A 166 15.33 -24.61 48.46
N LEU A 167 14.61 -25.17 47.49
CA LEU A 167 14.75 -24.77 46.10
C LEU A 167 14.34 -23.31 46.06
N ALA A 168 15.32 -22.43 46.28
CA ALA A 168 15.24 -21.09 45.75
C ALA A 168 14.96 -21.28 44.26
N ARG A 169 13.94 -20.59 43.76
CA ARG A 169 13.77 -20.42 42.33
C ARG A 169 14.95 -19.58 41.88
N GLU A 170 16.10 -20.22 41.71
CA GLU A 170 17.15 -19.67 40.89
C GLU A 170 16.48 -19.36 39.56
N GLU A 171 16.69 -18.13 39.13
CA GLU A 171 16.22 -17.56 37.90
C GLU A 171 16.72 -18.44 36.76
N GLN A 172 16.04 -19.56 36.49
CA GLN A 172 16.17 -20.26 35.24
C GLN A 172 15.56 -19.32 34.21
N GLU A 173 16.48 -18.58 33.59
CA GLU A 173 16.29 -17.68 32.45
C GLU A 173 15.68 -18.39 31.23
N ASP A 174 15.33 -19.67 31.35
CA ASP A 174 14.58 -20.46 30.37
C ASP A 174 13.05 -20.26 30.46
N PHE A 175 12.57 -19.23 31.17
CA PHE A 175 11.25 -18.70 30.87
C PHE A 175 11.36 -17.96 29.55
N MET A 176 11.07 -18.66 28.44
CA MET A 176 10.82 -18.08 27.13
C MET A 176 9.91 -16.86 27.29
N ALA A 177 10.53 -15.68 27.37
CA ALA A 177 9.82 -14.43 27.44
C ALA A 177 9.01 -14.35 26.15
N GLY A 178 7.68 -14.36 26.29
CA GLY A 178 6.77 -14.24 25.16
C GLY A 178 7.26 -13.09 24.27
N SER A 179 7.54 -13.45 23.01
CA SER A 179 8.03 -12.57 21.95
C SER A 179 7.58 -11.13 22.18
N GLN A 180 8.56 -10.29 22.52
CA GLN A 180 8.41 -8.87 22.81
C GLN A 180 7.49 -8.23 21.77
N GLY A 181 6.46 -7.53 22.27
CA GLY A 181 5.42 -6.91 21.46
C GLY A 181 5.97 -6.06 20.31
N LYS A 182 5.24 -6.04 19.19
CA LYS A 182 5.59 -5.32 17.97
C LYS A 182 6.11 -3.91 18.29
N ALA A 183 7.35 -3.64 17.88
CA ALA A 183 7.99 -2.34 18.02
C ALA A 183 7.06 -1.24 17.49
N LYS A 184 6.59 -0.36 18.38
CA LYS A 184 5.84 0.83 17.99
C LYS A 184 6.81 1.74 17.24
N ARG A 185 6.63 1.82 15.93
CA ARG A 185 7.30 2.78 15.06
C ARG A 185 6.93 4.20 15.49
N GLU A 186 7.79 4.81 16.28
CA GLU A 186 7.69 6.21 16.66
C GLU A 186 8.02 7.07 15.43
N ARG A 187 6.99 7.55 14.75
CA ARG A 187 7.16 8.57 13.71
C ARG A 187 7.43 9.89 14.42
N ALA A 188 8.64 10.42 14.28
CA ALA A 188 9.00 11.74 14.72
C ALA A 188 7.91 12.75 14.33
N ARG A 189 7.27 13.36 15.32
CA ARG A 189 6.30 14.42 15.08
C ARG A 189 7.07 15.60 14.48
N LYS A 190 6.57 16.12 13.36
CA LYS A 190 7.11 17.32 12.70
C LYS A 190 7.20 18.45 13.73
N GLU A 191 8.42 18.79 14.10
CA GLU A 191 8.73 19.95 14.91
C GLU A 191 8.32 21.20 14.13
N LYS A 192 7.55 22.08 14.77
CA LYS A 192 7.12 23.35 14.16
C LYS A 192 8.32 24.27 14.12
N VAL A 193 8.89 24.48 12.94
CA VAL A 193 9.88 25.53 12.68
C VAL A 193 9.23 26.87 13.01
N HIS A 194 9.61 27.49 14.13
CA HIS A 194 9.27 28.87 14.42
C HIS A 194 10.19 29.75 13.57
N VAL A 195 9.58 30.47 12.63
CA VAL A 195 10.25 31.53 11.88
C VAL A 195 9.96 32.82 12.65
N GLU A 196 10.98 33.35 13.33
CA GLU A 196 10.91 34.67 13.93
C GLU A 196 10.81 35.70 12.80
N LEU A 197 9.66 36.37 12.72
CA LEU A 197 9.46 37.48 11.79
C LEU A 197 10.07 38.72 12.42
N ASP A 198 11.22 39.17 11.90
CA ASP A 198 11.90 40.41 12.33
C ASP A 198 10.92 41.60 12.27
N GLY A 199 10.47 42.08 13.43
CA GLY A 199 9.45 43.12 13.57
C GLY A 199 9.82 44.45 12.90
N ASP A 200 11.10 44.72 12.69
CA ASP A 200 11.59 45.96 12.09
C ASP A 200 11.24 46.11 10.61
N LYS A 201 11.09 45.00 9.86
CA LYS A 201 10.69 45.06 8.44
C LYS A 201 9.20 45.34 8.25
N MET A 202 8.39 45.15 9.29
CA MET A 202 6.94 45.33 9.24
C MET A 202 6.49 46.76 9.58
N LEU A 203 7.39 47.60 10.11
CA LEU A 203 7.12 49.01 10.45
C LEU A 203 7.63 50.01 9.39
N ALA A 204 8.33 49.55 8.34
CA ALA A 204 8.80 50.45 7.30
C ALA A 204 7.62 51.02 6.49
N PRO A 205 7.46 52.36 6.41
CA PRO A 205 6.42 52.96 5.59
C PRO A 205 6.66 52.62 4.10
N PRO A 206 5.60 52.37 3.31
CA PRO A 206 5.75 52.03 1.90
C PRO A 206 6.43 53.16 1.13
N PRO A 207 7.26 52.86 0.11
CA PRO A 207 7.93 53.89 -0.67
C PRO A 207 6.89 54.75 -1.40
N LEU A 208 7.01 56.07 -1.25
CA LEU A 208 6.18 57.04 -1.97
C LEU A 208 6.60 57.04 -3.44
N TYR A 209 5.64 56.80 -4.33
CA TYR A 209 5.75 56.99 -5.77
C TYR A 209 5.56 58.46 -6.16
#